data_AF-A0A7T7ZYR6-F1
#
_entry.id   AF-A0A7T7ZYR6-F1
#
_cell.length_a   1.000
_cell.length_b   1.000
_cell.length_c   1.000
_cell.angle_alpha   90.00
_cell.angle_beta   90.00
_cell.angle_gamma   90.00
#
_symmetry.space_group_name_H-M   'P 1'
#
loop_
_entity.id
_entity.type
_entity.pdbx_description
1 polymer ?
#
loop_
_entity_poly.entity_id
_entity_poly.type
_entity_poly.pdbx_seq_one_letter_code
_entity_poly.pdbx_strand_id
1 'polypeptide(L)'
;MASVIISKPSRPQPIYGFDNITNGDEVTELVKYIRKNLGPQSMNKVMIYILSGTHGDTQGNLVGEDDFYQEDKLVELQTVKAVRANEKTPTNTWANYFGKTNSILILAWCYSNRWSGLTTYNK
;
A
#
# COMPACT_ATOMS: atom_id res chain seq x y z
N MET A 1 14.84 1.87 -2.15
CA MET A 1 14.24 2.51 -3.35
C MET A 1 13.03 1.71 -3.81
N ALA A 2 11.82 2.27 -3.63
CA ALA A 2 10.58 1.66 -4.11
C ALA A 2 10.57 1.60 -5.64
N SER A 3 10.47 0.40 -6.20
CA SER A 3 10.34 0.25 -7.64
C SER A 3 9.52 -0.99 -7.92
N VAL A 4 8.24 -0.79 -8.19
CA VAL A 4 7.40 -1.58 -9.11
C VAL A 4 6.00 -0.95 -9.10
N ILE A 5 5.50 -0.61 -10.29
CA ILE A 5 4.09 -0.26 -10.51
C ILE A 5 3.38 -1.57 -10.86
N ILE A 6 2.60 -2.15 -9.94
CA ILE A 6 1.78 -3.32 -10.26
C ILE A 6 0.48 -2.83 -10.89
N SER A 7 0.50 -2.60 -12.20
CA SER A 7 -0.70 -2.39 -12.98
C SER A 7 -1.22 -3.75 -13.47
N LYS A 8 -2.35 -4.22 -12.95
CA LYS A 8 -3.12 -5.27 -13.65
C LYS A 8 -3.87 -4.60 -14.81
N PRO A 9 -3.88 -5.17 -16.04
CA PRO A 9 -4.55 -4.56 -17.20
C PRO A 9 -6.04 -4.24 -16.98
N SER A 10 -6.71 -4.92 -16.04
CA SER A 10 -8.11 -4.70 -15.67
C SER A 10 -8.32 -3.68 -14.55
N ARG A 11 -7.26 -3.07 -13.99
CA ARG A 11 -7.35 -2.10 -12.89
C ARG A 11 -6.69 -0.78 -13.28
N PRO A 12 -7.45 0.34 -13.33
CA PRO A 12 -6.91 1.66 -13.65
C PRO A 12 -6.14 2.31 -12.49
N GLN A 13 -6.16 1.72 -11.29
CA GLN A 13 -5.58 2.30 -10.08
C GLN A 13 -4.09 1.97 -9.94
N PRO A 14 -3.22 2.95 -9.68
CA PRO A 14 -1.81 2.71 -9.40
C PRO A 14 -1.60 1.97 -8.07
N ILE A 15 -0.77 0.92 -8.10
CA ILE A 15 -0.31 0.19 -6.91
C ILE A 15 1.21 0.27 -6.86
N TYR A 16 1.75 0.70 -5.72
CA TYR A 16 3.18 0.79 -5.43
C TYR A 16 3.57 -0.23 -4.37
N GLY A 17 4.79 -0.76 -4.46
CA GLY A 17 5.34 -1.68 -3.47
C GLY A 17 6.87 -1.64 -3.43
N PHE A 18 7.42 -2.42 -2.50
CA PHE A 18 8.85 -2.58 -2.25
C PHE A 18 9.29 -4.04 -2.48
N ASP A 19 10.44 -4.21 -3.14
CA ASP A 19 11.02 -5.53 -3.47
C ASP A 19 12.00 -6.03 -2.40
N ASN A 20 12.41 -5.14 -1.49
CA ASN A 20 13.35 -5.38 -0.41
C ASN A 20 12.70 -5.00 0.93
N ILE A 21 13.47 -5.11 2.02
CA ILE A 21 13.08 -4.53 3.31
C ILE A 21 12.79 -3.05 3.12
N THR A 22 11.66 -2.58 3.65
CA THR A 22 11.21 -1.19 3.64
C THR A 22 11.00 -0.70 5.07
N ASN A 23 11.10 0.61 5.29
CA ASN A 23 10.78 1.24 6.57
C ASN A 23 9.77 2.40 6.41
N GLY A 24 9.30 3.00 7.52
CA GLY A 24 8.36 4.14 7.48
C GLY A 24 8.91 5.39 6.78
N ASP A 25 10.23 5.61 6.81
CA ASP A 25 10.87 6.74 6.10
C ASP A 25 10.79 6.56 4.58
N GLU A 26 11.07 5.36 4.08
CA GLU A 26 10.95 5.05 2.64
C GLU A 26 9.50 5.16 2.14
N VAL A 27 8.53 4.75 2.96
CA VAL A 27 7.09 4.94 2.68
C VAL A 27 6.74 6.43 2.64
N THR A 28 7.25 7.21 3.59
CA THR A 28 7.05 8.66 3.66
C THR A 28 7.58 9.37 2.42
N GLU A 29 8.78 9.03 1.96
CA GLU A 29 9.37 9.59 0.74
C GLU A 29 8.56 9.19 -0.50
N LEU A 30 8.06 7.97 -0.57
CA LEU A 30 7.16 7.53 -1.64
C LEU A 30 5.85 8.33 -1.67
N VAL A 31 5.23 8.56 -0.51
CA VAL A 31 4.02 9.40 -0.40
C VAL A 31 4.29 10.83 -0.90
N LYS A 32 5.42 11.44 -0.51
CA LYS A 32 5.83 12.76 -0.99
C LYS A 32 6.01 12.77 -2.50
N TYR A 33 6.67 11.76 -3.05
CA TYR A 33 6.88 11.60 -4.49
C TYR A 33 5.56 11.49 -5.27
N ILE A 34 4.64 10.62 -4.82
CA ILE A 34 3.32 10.45 -5.46
C ILE A 34 2.54 11.77 -5.44
N ARG A 35 2.48 12.43 -4.28
CA ARG A 35 1.76 13.70 -4.12
C ARG A 35 2.35 14.80 -5.00
N LYS A 36 3.68 14.89 -5.11
CA LYS A 36 4.35 15.82 -6.01
C LYS A 36 3.96 15.59 -7.47
N ASN A 37 3.90 14.33 -7.91
CA ASN A 37 3.57 13.98 -9.29
C ASN A 37 2.08 14.12 -9.63
N LEU A 38 1.17 13.92 -8.67
CA LEU A 38 -0.26 14.19 -8.86
C LEU A 38 -0.55 15.67 -9.12
N GLY A 39 0.29 16.56 -8.58
CA GLY A 39 0.08 17.99 -8.62
C GLY A 39 -1.03 18.47 -7.68
N PRO A 40 -1.09 19.79 -7.39
CA PRO A 40 -1.98 20.35 -6.37
C PRO A 40 -3.47 20.20 -6.69
N GLN A 41 -3.86 20.12 -7.97
CA GLN A 41 -5.26 20.01 -8.38
C GLN A 41 -5.87 18.62 -8.14
N SER A 42 -5.05 17.57 -8.16
CA SER A 42 -5.48 16.18 -8.03
C SER A 42 -5.23 15.61 -6.63
N MET A 43 -4.30 16.21 -5.86
CA MET A 43 -3.89 15.74 -4.54
C MET A 43 -5.04 15.63 -3.52
N ASN A 44 -6.05 16.49 -3.62
CA ASN A 44 -7.22 16.47 -2.73
C ASN A 44 -8.37 15.60 -3.25
N LYS A 45 -8.24 15.03 -4.46
CA LYS A 45 -9.26 14.23 -5.14
C LYS A 45 -8.93 12.74 -5.16
N VAL A 46 -7.71 12.37 -4.76
CA VAL A 46 -7.19 11.00 -4.76
C VAL A 46 -6.83 10.61 -3.34
N MET A 47 -7.34 9.46 -2.88
CA MET A 47 -6.95 8.88 -1.60
C MET A 47 -5.72 7.98 -1.79
N ILE A 48 -4.70 8.18 -0.97
CA ILE A 48 -3.56 7.27 -0.87
C ILE A 48 -3.78 6.38 0.35
N TYR A 49 -3.92 5.08 0.15
CA TYR A 49 -3.96 4.10 1.24
C TYR A 49 -2.61 3.42 1.37
N ILE A 50 -1.99 3.56 2.54
CA ILE A 50 -0.78 2.85 2.94
C ILE A 50 -1.25 1.60 3.66
N LEU A 51 -1.22 0.46 2.97
CA LEU A 51 -1.45 -0.83 3.59
C LEU A 51 -0.17 -1.18 4.35
N SER A 52 -0.25 -1.30 5.68
CA SER A 52 0.88 -1.42 6.59
C SER A 52 0.57 -2.37 7.77
N GLY A 53 1.52 -2.57 8.67
CA GLY A 53 1.38 -3.43 9.84
C GLY A 53 1.64 -4.90 9.58
N THR A 54 2.37 -5.19 8.50
CA THR A 54 2.79 -6.55 8.17
C THR A 54 4.07 -6.58 7.33
N HIS A 55 4.86 -7.64 7.51
CA HIS A 55 5.96 -8.01 6.64
C HIS A 55 5.58 -9.19 5.78
N GLY A 56 6.10 -9.20 4.54
CA GLY A 56 6.20 -10.43 3.76
C GLY A 56 7.27 -11.33 4.38
N ASP A 57 6.94 -12.59 4.68
CA ASP A 57 7.97 -13.59 4.92
C ASP A 57 8.65 -14.00 3.59
N THR A 58 9.66 -14.86 3.66
CA THR A 58 10.38 -15.36 2.47
C THR A 58 9.49 -16.16 1.50
N GLN A 59 8.31 -16.58 1.95
CA GLN A 59 7.29 -17.29 1.18
C GLN A 59 6.18 -16.35 0.65
N GLY A 60 6.22 -15.06 1.01
CA GLY A 60 5.23 -14.07 0.62
C GLY A 60 3.96 -14.05 1.47
N ASN A 61 3.96 -14.68 2.65
CA ASN A 61 2.86 -14.58 3.63
C ASN A 61 2.94 -13.28 4.42
N LEU A 62 1.79 -12.83 4.92
CA LEU A 62 1.68 -11.67 5.79
C LEU A 62 1.87 -12.07 7.23
N VAL A 63 2.89 -11.51 7.86
CA VAL A 63 3.14 -11.61 9.29
C VAL A 63 2.87 -10.24 9.90
N GLY A 64 1.92 -10.15 10.83
CA GLY A 64 1.62 -8.89 11.50
C GLY A 64 2.81 -8.33 12.28
N GLU A 65 3.03 -7.02 12.19
CA GLU A 65 4.00 -6.29 13.01
C GLU A 65 3.40 -4.96 13.47
N ASP A 66 3.37 -4.77 14.79
CA ASP A 66 2.62 -3.69 15.41
C ASP A 66 3.34 -2.35 15.32
N ASP A 67 4.67 -2.36 15.44
CA ASP A 67 5.50 -1.16 15.43
C ASP A 67 5.49 -0.50 14.04
N PHE A 68 5.54 -1.32 13.00
CA PHE A 68 5.55 -0.86 11.61
C PHE A 68 4.29 -0.07 11.22
N TYR A 69 3.13 -0.52 11.69
CA TYR A 69 1.88 0.20 11.48
C TYR A 69 1.86 1.57 12.16
N GLN A 70 2.45 1.68 13.36
CA GLN A 70 2.47 2.96 14.08
C GLN A 70 3.35 3.98 13.38
N GLU A 71 4.48 3.56 12.82
CA GLU A 71 5.35 4.43 12.02
C GLU A 71 4.59 5.04 10.84
N ASP A 72 3.92 4.21 10.04
CA ASP A 72 3.16 4.69 8.88
C ASP A 72 1.93 5.53 9.27
N LYS A 73 1.34 5.26 10.44
CA LYS A 73 0.22 6.04 10.96
C LYS A 73 0.61 7.49 11.28
N LEU A 74 1.87 7.76 11.62
CA LEU A 74 2.37 9.13 11.82
C LEU A 74 2.41 9.94 10.51
N VAL A 75 2.32 9.28 9.36
CA VAL A 75 2.34 9.88 8.02
C VAL A 75 0.92 10.23 7.53
N GLU A 76 -0.12 9.95 8.31
CA GLU A 76 -1.50 10.23 7.91
C GLU A 76 -1.76 11.71 7.66
N LEU A 77 -2.54 11.96 6.62
CA LEU A 77 -3.04 13.28 6.23
C LEU A 77 -4.52 13.17 5.89
N GLN A 78 -5.13 14.28 5.44
CA GLN A 78 -6.51 14.25 4.98
C GLN A 78 -6.74 13.25 3.84
N THR A 79 -5.79 13.16 2.90
CA THR A 79 -5.85 12.26 1.74
C THR A 79 -4.89 11.09 1.78
N VAL A 80 -4.22 10.86 2.91
CA VAL A 80 -3.27 9.75 3.12
C VAL A 80 -3.70 8.99 4.37
N LYS A 81 -3.99 7.70 4.24
CA LYS A 81 -4.47 6.85 5.34
C LYS A 81 -3.66 5.58 5.47
N ALA A 82 -3.19 5.32 6.69
CA ALA A 82 -2.55 4.07 7.04
C ALA A 82 -3.64 3.07 7.42
N VAL A 83 -3.54 1.87 6.87
CA VAL A 83 -4.50 0.79 7.08
C VAL A 83 -3.73 -0.40 7.60
N ARG A 84 -4.07 -0.84 8.80
CA ARG A 84 -3.51 -2.06 9.37
C ARG A 84 -4.05 -3.25 8.61
N ALA A 85 -3.14 -4.03 8.08
CA ALA A 85 -3.40 -5.03 7.08
C ALA A 85 -2.55 -6.25 7.45
N ASN A 86 -3.18 -7.42 7.60
CA ASN A 86 -2.54 -8.64 8.12
C ASN A 86 -3.31 -9.90 7.67
N GLU A 87 -2.86 -11.07 8.12
CA GLU A 87 -3.45 -12.38 7.78
C GLU A 87 -4.90 -12.55 8.23
N LYS A 88 -5.36 -11.74 9.19
CA LYS A 88 -6.73 -11.74 9.73
C LYS A 88 -7.64 -10.72 9.06
N THR A 89 -7.11 -9.89 8.16
CA THR A 89 -7.90 -8.85 7.50
C THR A 89 -8.92 -9.48 6.56
N PRO A 90 -10.23 -9.24 6.77
CA PRO A 90 -11.28 -9.90 5.99
C PRO A 90 -11.12 -9.69 4.48
N THR A 91 -11.35 -10.73 3.69
CA THR A 91 -11.18 -10.70 2.21
C THR A 91 -11.95 -9.56 1.55
N ASN A 92 -13.15 -9.23 2.04
CA ASN A 92 -13.99 -8.15 1.53
C ASN A 92 -13.48 -6.74 1.88
N THR A 93 -12.70 -6.58 2.95
CA THR A 93 -12.09 -5.29 3.33
C THR A 93 -11.16 -4.78 2.23
N TRP A 94 -10.49 -5.69 1.52
CA TRP A 94 -9.59 -5.36 0.43
C TRP A 94 -10.32 -4.84 -0.80
N ALA A 95 -11.50 -5.37 -1.13
CA ALA A 95 -12.33 -4.86 -2.22
C ALA A 95 -12.67 -3.37 -2.04
N ASN A 96 -12.77 -2.89 -0.80
CA ASN A 96 -13.00 -1.47 -0.51
C ASN A 96 -11.79 -0.57 -0.81
N TYR A 97 -10.57 -1.11 -0.81
CA TYR A 97 -9.35 -0.36 -1.16
C TYR A 97 -9.03 -0.47 -2.65
N PHE A 98 -9.24 -1.65 -3.23
CA PHE A 98 -8.98 -1.94 -4.64
C PHE A 98 -10.14 -1.58 -5.59
N GLY A 99 -11.35 -1.35 -5.07
CA GLY A 99 -12.55 -1.04 -5.84
C GLY A 99 -12.88 0.45 -5.93
N LYS A 100 -12.16 1.31 -5.20
CA LYS A 100 -12.40 2.76 -5.21
C LYS A 100 -11.74 3.41 -6.42
N THR A 101 -12.54 4.05 -7.26
CA THR A 101 -12.12 4.57 -8.58
C THR A 101 -11.08 5.69 -8.50
N ASN A 102 -10.95 6.38 -7.36
CA ASN A 102 -9.98 7.47 -7.15
C ASN A 102 -9.06 7.20 -5.95
N SER A 103 -8.36 6.07 -5.97
CA SER A 103 -7.32 5.78 -4.97
C SER A 103 -6.03 5.26 -5.56
N ILE A 104 -4.95 5.50 -4.82
CA ILE A 104 -3.62 4.93 -5.00
C ILE A 104 -3.34 4.04 -3.80
N LEU A 105 -2.73 2.89 -4.04
CA LEU A 105 -2.38 1.95 -2.99
C LEU A 105 -0.86 1.84 -2.86
N ILE A 106 -0.38 1.92 -1.62
CA ILE A 106 1.01 1.63 -1.26
C ILE A 106 0.98 0.37 -0.42
N LEU A 107 1.62 -0.69 -0.90
CA LEU A 107 1.89 -1.91 -0.16
C LEU A 107 3.20 -1.68 0.61
N ALA A 108 3.10 -1.13 1.82
CA ALA A 108 4.25 -0.84 2.67
C ALA A 108 4.84 -2.11 3.30
N TRP A 109 4.84 -3.22 2.58
CA TRP A 109 5.30 -4.51 3.11
C TRP A 109 6.57 -4.89 2.38
N CYS A 110 7.52 -5.46 3.12
CA CYS A 110 8.71 -6.04 2.53
C CYS A 110 8.32 -7.16 1.55
N TYR A 111 9.01 -7.25 0.41
CA TYR A 111 8.76 -8.25 -0.64
C TYR A 111 7.35 -8.22 -1.25
N SER A 112 6.77 -7.02 -1.40
CA SER A 112 5.46 -6.83 -2.03
C SER A 112 5.33 -7.44 -3.44
N ASN A 113 6.45 -7.60 -4.18
CA ASN A 113 6.49 -8.33 -5.46
C ASN A 113 6.38 -9.85 -5.32
N ARG A 114 6.72 -10.41 -4.15
CA ARG A 114 6.57 -11.84 -3.81
C ARG A 114 5.25 -12.12 -3.07
N TRP A 115 4.52 -11.08 -2.70
CA TRP A 115 3.25 -11.22 -2.02
C TRP A 115 2.20 -11.89 -2.93
N SER A 116 1.68 -13.02 -2.47
CA SER A 116 0.67 -13.80 -3.20
C SER A 116 -0.74 -13.24 -3.07
N GLY A 117 -0.99 -12.29 -2.16
CA GLY A 117 -2.35 -11.90 -1.79
C GLY A 117 -3.10 -11.04 -2.81
N LEU A 118 -2.42 -10.32 -3.72
CA LEU A 118 -3.10 -9.75 -4.89
C LEU A 118 -3.80 -10.82 -5.75
N THR A 119 -3.37 -12.07 -5.64
CA THR A 119 -3.90 -13.26 -6.32
C THR A 119 -5.05 -13.91 -5.53
N THR A 120 -5.04 -13.85 -4.19
CA THR A 120 -6.18 -14.32 -3.36
C THR A 120 -7.39 -13.39 -3.41
N TYR A 121 -7.25 -12.12 -3.83
CA TYR A 121 -8.39 -11.21 -4.10
C TYR A 121 -9.07 -11.39 -5.47
N ASN A 122 -8.58 -12.30 -6.30
CA ASN A 122 -9.07 -12.53 -7.67
C ASN A 122 -9.84 -13.85 -7.84
N LYS A 123 -10.15 -14.57 -6.75
CA LYS A 123 -11.07 -15.72 -6.80
C LYS A 123 -12.49 -15.29 -6.50
#